data_AF-A0A9D6QZL2-F1
#
_entry.id   AF-A0A9D6QZL2-F1
#
_cell.length_a   1.000
_cell.length_b   1.000
_cell.length_c   1.000
_cell.angle_alpha   90.00
_cell.angle_beta   90.00
_cell.angle_gamma   90.00
#
_symmetry.space_group_name_H-M   'P 1'
#
loop_
_entity.id
_entity.type
_entity.pdbx_description
1 polymer ?
#
loop_
_entity_poly.entity_id
_entity_poly.type
_entity_poly.pdbx_seq_one_letter_code
_entity_poly.pdbx_strand_id
1 'polypeptide(L)'
;MACPYFYPAEKLGQVHQADLFWPLGDGYAGWCTAEPGVEFQPEKTALVECCNLGYARGSCERFPRGGGPDAVRFSVTDDRDGIIRVYFVVEGNHRPREHGPLEYEVKRRAMLVPHPDPIVNRQAEAYVESYLRRKPRRKQSS
;
A
#
# COMPACT_ATOMS: atom_id res chain seq x y z
N MET A 1 -7.22 3.35 -2.95
CA MET A 1 -6.60 3.41 -1.60
C MET A 1 -6.63 2.02 -0.99
N ALA A 2 -5.64 1.61 -0.21
CA ALA A 2 -5.53 0.25 0.35
C ALA A 2 -6.13 0.18 1.76
N CYS A 3 -6.43 -1.02 2.26
CA CYS A 3 -6.85 -1.23 3.64
C CYS A 3 -5.69 -0.90 4.61
N PRO A 4 -5.89 -0.09 5.67
CA PRO A 4 -4.82 0.30 6.61
C PRO A 4 -4.23 -0.86 7.40
N TYR A 5 -4.95 -1.98 7.50
CA TYR A 5 -4.56 -3.14 8.30
C TYR A 5 -3.91 -4.24 7.46
N PHE A 6 -3.71 -4.01 6.16
CA PHE A 6 -3.15 -5.02 5.27
C PHE A 6 -1.63 -4.89 5.16
N TYR A 7 -0.91 -5.96 5.48
CA TYR A 7 0.53 -6.05 5.29
C TYR A 7 0.82 -6.81 3.98
N PRO A 8 1.18 -6.13 2.87
CA PRO A 8 1.42 -6.78 1.59
C PRO A 8 2.77 -7.51 1.59
N ALA A 9 2.75 -8.78 1.17
CA ALA A 9 3.90 -9.68 1.20
C ALA A 9 4.40 -9.96 -0.22
N GLU A 10 3.55 -10.58 -1.03
CA GLU A 10 3.87 -11.07 -2.36
C GLU A 10 2.84 -10.56 -3.37
N LYS A 11 3.23 -10.42 -4.64
CA LYS A 11 2.26 -10.04 -5.66
C LYS A 11 1.22 -11.14 -5.81
N LEU A 12 -0.05 -10.75 -5.80
CA LEU A 12 -1.12 -11.61 -6.24
C LEU A 12 -0.81 -11.96 -7.72
N GLY A 13 -0.92 -13.24 -8.08
CA GLY A 13 -0.57 -13.76 -9.42
C GLY A 13 -1.44 -13.17 -10.54
N GLN A 14 -1.71 -13.94 -11.60
CA GLN A 14 -2.60 -13.49 -12.68
C GLN A 14 -4.05 -13.34 -12.22
N VAL A 15 -4.35 -12.23 -11.55
CA VAL A 15 -5.63 -11.55 -11.67
C VAL A 15 -5.53 -10.76 -12.98
N HIS A 16 -6.58 -10.71 -13.79
CA HIS A 16 -6.57 -9.91 -15.03
C HIS A 16 -6.21 -8.45 -14.68
N GLN A 17 -4.92 -8.10 -14.84
CA GLN A 17 -4.31 -6.84 -14.38
C GLN A 17 -4.82 -5.64 -15.19
N ALA A 18 -5.42 -5.88 -16.35
CA ALA A 18 -5.85 -4.86 -17.29
C ALA A 18 -7.04 -4.02 -16.77
N ASP A 19 -7.85 -4.54 -15.84
CA ASP A 19 -9.12 -3.90 -15.48
C ASP A 19 -9.17 -3.35 -14.03
N LEU A 20 -8.13 -3.56 -13.23
CA LEU A 20 -8.12 -3.19 -11.81
C LEU A 20 -7.05 -2.14 -11.50
N PHE A 21 -7.50 -0.94 -11.18
CA PHE A 21 -6.66 0.11 -10.58
C PHE A 21 -6.35 -0.25 -9.14
N TRP A 22 -5.31 -1.06 -8.95
CA TRP A 22 -4.86 -1.44 -7.62
C TRP A 22 -4.31 -0.23 -6.86
N PRO A 23 -4.73 0.00 -5.61
CA PRO A 23 -4.24 1.11 -4.81
C PRO A 23 -2.74 1.15 -4.56
N LEU A 24 -2.11 -0.03 -4.46
CA LEU A 24 -0.66 -0.18 -4.35
C LEU A 24 0.00 -0.38 -5.73
N GLY A 25 -0.70 -0.03 -6.80
CA GLY A 25 -0.32 -0.22 -8.20
C GLY A 25 -0.41 -1.67 -8.70
N ASP A 26 -0.17 -2.66 -7.85
CA ASP A 26 -0.43 -4.08 -8.09
C ASP A 26 -1.32 -4.67 -6.98
N GLY A 27 -1.95 -5.82 -7.25
CA GLY A 27 -2.59 -6.63 -6.21
C GLY A 27 -1.56 -7.47 -5.46
N TYR A 28 -1.78 -7.64 -4.17
CA TYR A 28 -0.88 -8.38 -3.27
C TYR A 28 -1.64 -9.44 -2.46
N ALA A 29 -0.96 -10.54 -2.14
CA ALA A 29 -1.26 -11.40 -1.01
C ALA A 29 -0.40 -10.99 0.20
N GLY A 30 -0.80 -11.40 1.40
CA GLY A 30 -0.11 -11.03 2.63
C GLY A 30 -0.97 -11.28 3.86
N TRP A 31 -0.79 -10.49 4.90
CA TRP A 31 -1.45 -10.70 6.19
C TRP A 31 -2.41 -9.56 6.54
N CYS A 32 -3.54 -9.91 7.14
CA CYS A 32 -4.41 -8.95 7.81
C CYS A 32 -3.98 -8.80 9.26
N THR A 33 -3.73 -7.56 9.66
CA THR A 33 -3.29 -7.18 11.01
C THR A 33 -4.39 -6.46 11.80
N ALA A 34 -5.65 -6.54 11.31
CA ALA A 34 -6.78 -5.85 11.92
C ALA A 34 -7.06 -6.30 13.36
N GLU A 35 -6.67 -7.53 13.70
CA GLU A 35 -6.71 -8.05 15.06
C GLU A 35 -5.27 -8.17 15.59
N PRO A 36 -4.88 -7.34 16.58
CA PRO A 36 -3.52 -7.36 17.11
C PRO A 36 -3.13 -8.73 17.67
N GLY A 37 -1.94 -9.20 17.30
CA GLY A 37 -1.39 -10.48 17.78
C GLY A 37 -1.93 -11.73 17.09
N VAL A 38 -2.84 -11.58 16.12
CA VAL A 38 -3.37 -12.70 15.34
C VAL A 38 -2.73 -12.70 13.96
N GLU A 39 -1.98 -13.76 13.65
CA GLU A 39 -1.51 -13.98 12.28
C GLU A 39 -2.66 -14.51 11.43
N PHE A 40 -3.09 -13.73 10.44
CA PHE A 40 -4.19 -14.10 9.55
C PHE A 40 -3.84 -13.81 8.10
N GLN A 41 -3.87 -14.85 7.26
CA GLN A 41 -3.75 -14.71 5.81
C GLN A 41 -5.15 -14.69 5.17
N PRO A 42 -5.56 -13.59 4.52
CA PRO A 42 -6.87 -13.50 3.88
C PRO A 42 -6.96 -14.41 2.65
N GLU A 43 -8.14 -15.01 2.47
CA GLU A 43 -8.45 -15.75 1.25
C GLU A 43 -8.56 -14.81 0.04
N LYS A 44 -8.51 -15.38 -1.17
CA LYS A 44 -8.48 -14.64 -2.43
C LYS A 44 -9.63 -13.61 -2.56
N THR A 45 -10.84 -13.97 -2.17
CA THR A 45 -12.00 -13.06 -2.21
C THR A 45 -11.78 -11.85 -1.32
N ALA A 46 -11.37 -12.07 -0.06
CA ALA A 46 -11.03 -10.98 0.86
C ALA A 46 -9.85 -10.13 0.35
N LEU A 47 -8.84 -10.73 -0.30
CA LEU A 47 -7.74 -9.98 -0.89
C LEU A 47 -8.20 -9.03 -2.00
N VAL A 48 -9.08 -9.50 -2.89
CA VAL A 48 -9.56 -8.74 -4.06
C VAL A 48 -10.58 -7.68 -3.67
N GLU A 49 -11.50 -8.01 -2.76
CA GLU A 49 -12.64 -7.14 -2.41
C GLU A 49 -12.35 -6.23 -1.22
N CYS A 50 -11.42 -6.60 -0.34
CA CYS A 50 -11.18 -5.91 0.92
C CYS A 50 -9.70 -5.57 1.13
N CYS A 51 -8.77 -6.50 1.32
CA CYS A 51 -7.44 -6.15 1.83
C CYS A 51 -6.62 -5.23 0.90
N ASN A 52 -6.70 -5.42 -0.41
CA ASN A 52 -6.06 -4.51 -1.36
C ASN A 52 -6.84 -3.19 -1.54
N LEU A 53 -8.03 -3.05 -0.97
CA LEU A 53 -8.94 -1.92 -1.12
C LEU A 53 -9.25 -1.25 0.23
N GLY A 54 -9.28 0.08 0.26
CA GLY A 54 -9.72 0.84 1.43
C GLY A 54 -11.24 0.80 1.56
N TYR A 55 -11.75 1.41 2.63
CA TYR A 55 -13.20 1.61 2.83
C TYR A 55 -14.02 0.31 2.95
N ALA A 56 -13.39 -0.79 3.38
CA ALA A 56 -14.07 -2.07 3.58
C ALA A 56 -14.90 -2.15 4.88
N ARG A 57 -15.17 -1.02 5.56
CA ARG A 57 -15.99 -0.99 6.78
C ARG A 57 -17.42 -1.43 6.45
N GLY A 58 -17.90 -2.44 7.16
CA GLY A 58 -19.22 -3.04 6.93
C GLY A 58 -19.26 -4.11 5.83
N SER A 59 -18.19 -4.25 5.04
CA SER A 59 -18.05 -5.32 4.03
C SER A 59 -17.03 -6.39 4.44
N CYS A 60 -15.97 -6.00 5.15
CA CYS A 60 -14.97 -6.93 5.68
C CYS A 60 -15.33 -7.33 7.12
N GLU A 61 -15.51 -8.63 7.34
CA GLU A 61 -15.85 -9.20 8.67
C GLU A 61 -14.78 -8.95 9.73
N ARG A 62 -13.51 -8.86 9.32
CA ARG A 62 -12.36 -8.57 10.20
C ARG A 62 -12.10 -7.08 10.37
N PHE A 63 -12.88 -6.20 9.73
CA PHE A 63 -12.67 -4.77 9.88
C PHE A 63 -12.84 -4.38 11.37
N PRO A 64 -11.90 -3.62 11.98
CA PRO A 64 -12.00 -3.30 13.39
C PRO A 64 -13.30 -2.56 13.72
N ARG A 65 -14.06 -3.06 14.70
CA ARG A 65 -15.34 -2.47 15.13
C ARG A 65 -15.18 -1.06 15.75
N GLY A 66 -13.96 -0.67 16.09
CA GLY A 66 -13.63 0.66 16.62
C GLY A 66 -13.51 1.76 15.55
N GLY A 67 -13.31 2.99 16.03
CA GLY A 67 -13.08 4.18 15.20
C GLY A 67 -11.66 4.26 14.63
N GLY A 68 -11.23 3.27 13.83
CA GLY A 68 -9.94 3.25 13.15
C GLY A 68 -9.95 3.91 11.76
N PRO A 69 -8.78 4.01 11.09
CA PRO A 69 -8.70 4.43 9.69
C PRO A 69 -9.42 3.44 8.76
N ASP A 70 -9.86 3.96 7.61
CA ASP A 70 -10.57 3.20 6.58
C ASP A 70 -9.69 2.90 5.37
N ALA A 71 -8.73 3.79 5.07
CA ALA A 71 -7.93 3.66 3.86
C ALA A 71 -6.58 4.36 3.95
N VAL A 72 -5.61 3.88 3.18
CA VAL A 72 -4.32 4.57 2.97
C VAL A 72 -4.12 4.84 1.48
N ARG A 73 -3.73 6.06 1.16
CA ARG A 73 -3.41 6.52 -0.21
C ARG A 73 -1.93 6.85 -0.29
N PHE A 74 -1.33 6.53 -1.43
CA PHE A 74 0.05 6.91 -1.75
C PHE A 74 0.09 7.61 -3.11
N SER A 75 1.02 8.55 -3.25
CA SER A 75 1.32 9.22 -4.52
C SER A 75 2.82 9.51 -4.61
N VAL A 76 3.45 9.19 -5.73
CA VAL A 76 4.82 9.66 -6.00
C VAL A 76 4.78 11.16 -6.27
N THR A 77 5.48 11.94 -5.46
CA THR A 77 5.61 13.39 -5.64
C THR A 77 6.93 13.78 -6.29
N ASP A 78 7.95 12.93 -6.21
CA ASP A 78 9.27 13.19 -6.76
C ASP A 78 10.04 11.88 -6.98
N ASP A 79 10.88 11.84 -8.02
CA ASP A 79 11.76 10.72 -8.35
C ASP A 79 13.04 11.28 -8.98
N ARG A 80 14.11 11.36 -8.18
CA ARG A 80 15.41 11.90 -8.60
C ARG A 80 16.55 11.22 -7.86
N ASP A 81 17.69 11.05 -8.52
CA ASP A 81 18.95 10.60 -7.91
C ASP A 81 18.86 9.30 -7.10
N GLY A 82 17.95 8.40 -7.49
CA GLY A 82 17.72 7.12 -6.79
C GLY A 82 16.87 7.23 -5.52
N ILE A 83 16.29 8.40 -5.23
CA ILE A 83 15.35 8.66 -4.16
C ILE A 83 13.95 8.89 -4.74
N ILE A 84 12.96 8.20 -4.18
CA ILE A 84 11.55 8.37 -4.52
C ILE A 84 10.86 9.00 -3.31
N ARG A 85 10.26 10.18 -3.50
CA ARG A 85 9.41 10.80 -2.48
C ARG A 85 7.97 10.38 -2.72
N VAL A 86 7.35 9.89 -1.66
CA VAL A 86 5.95 9.46 -1.65
C VAL A 86 5.21 10.31 -0.65
N TYR A 87 4.04 10.82 -1.02
CA TYR A 87 3.11 11.42 -0.08
C TYR A 87 2.06 10.40 0.31
N PHE A 88 1.88 10.17 1.61
CA PHE A 88 0.85 9.28 2.12
C PHE A 88 -0.32 10.07 2.72
N VAL A 89 -1.50 9.49 2.68
CA VAL A 89 -2.69 9.97 3.40
C VAL A 89 -3.40 8.78 4.03
N VAL A 90 -3.52 8.77 5.35
CA VAL A 90 -4.40 7.88 6.10
C VAL A 90 -5.75 8.58 6.24
N GLU A 91 -6.81 7.93 5.74
CA GLU A 91 -8.17 8.46 5.74
C GLU A 91 -9.05 7.68 6.72
N GLY A 92 -10.00 8.38 7.35
CA GLY A 92 -11.09 7.75 8.09
C GLY A 92 -12.36 8.60 8.02
N ASN A 93 -13.49 7.97 7.75
CA ASN A 93 -14.76 8.60 7.38
C ASN A 93 -14.61 9.59 6.22
N HIS A 94 -13.87 9.20 5.17
CA HIS A 94 -13.62 10.02 3.97
C HIS A 94 -12.88 11.34 4.23
N ARG A 95 -12.18 11.45 5.37
CA ARG A 95 -11.39 12.64 5.72
C ARG A 95 -9.95 12.24 6.04
N PRO A 96 -8.95 13.06 5.64
CA PRO A 96 -7.58 12.87 6.09
C PRO A 96 -7.52 12.90 7.63
N ARG A 97 -6.84 11.92 8.21
CA ARG A 97 -6.54 11.86 9.64
C ARG A 97 -5.06 12.13 9.91
N GLU A 98 -4.22 11.62 9.03
CA GLU A 98 -2.76 11.73 9.08
C GLU A 98 -2.23 11.73 7.65
N HIS A 99 -1.19 12.50 7.38
CA HIS A 99 -0.55 12.56 6.08
C HIS A 99 0.85 13.14 6.20
N GLY A 100 1.70 12.84 5.24
CA GLY A 100 3.06 13.35 5.24
C GLY A 100 3.93 12.79 4.12
N PRO A 101 5.16 13.29 4.02
CA PRO A 101 6.16 12.73 3.12
C PRO A 101 6.80 11.46 3.68
N LEU A 102 7.14 10.55 2.78
CA LEU A 102 8.05 9.42 2.98
C LEU A 102 9.14 9.50 1.90
N GLU A 103 10.32 9.00 2.22
CA GLU A 103 11.42 8.90 1.25
C GLU A 103 11.91 7.46 1.17
N TYR A 104 11.98 6.91 -0.05
CA TYR A 104 12.47 5.58 -0.34
C TYR A 104 13.73 5.64 -1.19
N GLU A 105 14.77 4.90 -0.81
CA GLU A 105 15.99 4.78 -1.59
C GLU A 105 15.99 3.49 -2.43
N VAL A 106 16.09 3.65 -3.75
CA VAL A 106 16.05 2.54 -4.71
C VAL A 106 17.20 1.56 -4.50
N LYS A 107 18.40 2.04 -4.18
CA LYS A 107 19.59 1.19 -4.03
C LYS A 107 19.50 0.28 -2.80
N ARG A 108 19.09 0.82 -1.65
CA ARG A 108 18.93 0.06 -0.41
C ARG A 108 17.61 -0.70 -0.33
N ARG A 109 16.65 -0.32 -1.17
CA ARG A 109 15.27 -0.84 -1.15
C ARG A 109 14.60 -0.67 0.21
N ALA A 110 14.74 0.52 0.79
CA ALA A 110 14.27 0.83 2.14
C ALA A 110 13.81 2.27 2.26
N MET A 111 12.94 2.52 3.24
CA MET A 111 12.55 3.87 3.62
C MET A 111 13.70 4.59 4.34
N LEU A 112 14.10 5.75 3.83
CA LEU A 112 15.01 6.69 4.50
C LEU A 112 14.27 7.53 5.55
N VAL A 113 13.05 7.93 5.22
CA VAL A 113 12.14 8.65 6.13
C VAL A 113 10.90 7.79 6.30
N PRO A 114 10.86 6.91 7.32
CA PRO A 114 9.75 5.99 7.55
C PRO A 114 8.63 6.64 8.36
N HIS A 115 7.44 6.08 8.20
CA HIS A 115 6.30 6.28 9.09
C HIS A 115 6.50 5.50 10.41
N PRO A 116 5.93 5.93 11.55
CA PRO A 116 5.97 5.15 12.79
C PRO A 116 5.25 3.79 12.71
N ASP A 117 4.17 3.72 11.93
CA ASP A 117 3.45 2.47 11.64
C ASP A 117 4.18 1.64 10.57
N PRO A 118 4.64 0.41 10.88
CA PRO A 118 5.30 -0.47 9.92
C PRO A 118 4.41 -0.92 8.76
N ILE A 119 3.09 -0.96 8.93
CA ILE A 119 2.15 -1.34 7.86
C ILE A 119 2.14 -0.26 6.77
N VAL A 120 2.11 1.02 7.17
CA VAL A 120 2.19 2.15 6.21
C VAL A 120 3.50 2.10 5.44
N ASN A 121 4.62 1.82 6.11
CA ASN A 121 5.92 1.65 5.43
C ASN A 121 5.89 0.52 4.41
N ARG A 122 5.41 -0.67 4.81
CA ARG A 122 5.36 -1.82 3.91
C ARG A 122 4.45 -1.59 2.70
N GLN A 123 3.32 -0.92 2.90
CA GLN A 123 2.44 -0.53 1.80
C GLN A 123 3.08 0.50 0.87
N ALA A 124 3.78 1.50 1.43
CA ALA A 124 4.51 2.48 0.63
C ALA A 124 5.63 1.82 -0.19
N GLU A 125 6.36 0.85 0.38
CA GLU A 125 7.34 0.04 -0.36
C GLU A 125 6.69 -0.72 -1.52
N ALA A 126 5.57 -1.42 -1.26
CA ALA A 126 4.84 -2.14 -2.30
C ALA A 126 4.39 -1.20 -3.43
N TYR A 127 3.86 -0.02 -3.08
CA TYR A 127 3.49 1.01 -4.04
C TYR A 127 4.69 1.52 -4.87
N VAL A 128 5.83 1.77 -4.23
CA VAL A 128 7.06 2.21 -4.92
C VAL A 128 7.62 1.12 -5.83
N GLU A 129 7.65 -0.12 -5.39
CA GLU A 129 8.07 -1.25 -6.23
C GLU A 129 7.16 -1.40 -7.46
N SER A 130 5.87 -1.15 -7.29
CA SER A 130 4.87 -1.14 -8.36
C SER A 130 5.11 -0.02 -9.38
N TYR A 131 5.40 1.18 -8.88
CA TYR A 131 5.76 2.34 -9.67
C TYR A 131 7.06 2.09 -10.48
N LEU A 132 8.10 1.56 -9.83
CA LEU A 132 9.40 1.27 -10.46
C LEU A 132 9.29 0.26 -11.61
N ARG A 133 8.40 -0.75 -11.50
CA ARG A 133 8.16 -1.72 -12.58
C ARG A 133 7.49 -1.09 -13.81
N ARG A 134 6.65 -0.07 -13.61
CA ARG A 134 5.90 0.62 -14.67
C ARG A 134 6.69 1.78 -15.27
N LYS A 135 7.70 2.30 -14.56
CA LYS A 135 8.56 3.38 -15.03
C LYS A 135 9.27 2.96 -16.32
N PRO A 136 9.07 3.67 -17.45
CA PRO A 136 9.81 3.37 -18.66
C PRO A 136 11.31 3.55 -18.39
N ARG A 137 12.13 2.57 -18.81
CA ARG A 137 13.59 2.67 -18.67
C ARG A 137 14.06 3.89 -19.43
N ARG A 138 14.58 4.91 -18.74
CA ARG A 138 15.30 6.02 -19.39
C ARG A 138 16.48 5.41 -20.15
N LYS A 139 16.51 5.58 -21.47
CA LYS A 139 17.72 5.31 -22.27
C LYS A 139 18.81 6.23 -21.73
N GLN A 140 19.91 5.65 -21.24
CA GLN A 140 21.08 6.44 -20.90
C GLN A 140 21.63 6.98 -22.21
N SER A 141 21.58 8.30 -22.40
CA SER A 141 22.35 8.98 -23.43
C SER A 141 23.81 8.98 -22.96
N SER A 142 24.63 8.12 -23.57
CA SER A 142 26.09 8.18 -23.48
C SER A 142 26.62 9.51 -24.04
#